data_AF-A0ABD0PRW9-F1
#
_entry.id   AF-A0ABD0PRW9-F1
#
_cell.length_a   1.000
_cell.length_b   1.000
_cell.length_c   1.000
_cell.angle_alpha   90.00
_cell.angle_beta   90.00
_cell.angle_gamma   90.00
#
_symmetry.space_group_name_H-M   'P 1'
#
loop_
_entity.id
_entity.type
_entity.pdbx_description
1 polymer ?
#
loop_
_entity_poly.entity_id
_entity_poly.type
_entity_poly.pdbx_seq_one_letter_code
_entity_poly.pdbx_strand_id
1 'polypeptide(L)'
;MHPDLSSNYPNKETFEEIQFFSGHNYQRGIDWYMEYFPLPSNSSSDYYFEKSASYFDSDVAAVRAAALLPRAKIITVLSNPVDRAYAWYQ
;
A
#
# COMPACT_ATOMS: atom_id res chain seq x y z
N MET A 1 -6.68 -17.05 0.70
CA MET A 1 -6.09 -15.98 1.53
C MET A 1 -6.14 -16.41 2.99
N HIS A 2 -5.20 -15.93 3.81
CA HIS A 2 -5.26 -16.17 5.26
C HIS A 2 -6.52 -15.51 5.83
N PRO A 3 -7.31 -16.18 6.71
CA PRO A 3 -8.60 -15.66 7.17
C PRO A 3 -8.49 -14.32 7.91
N ASP A 4 -7.38 -14.11 8.63
CA ASP A 4 -7.14 -12.91 9.42
C ASP A 4 -6.51 -11.74 8.63
N LEU A 5 -6.25 -11.91 7.33
CA LEU A 5 -5.57 -10.93 6.51
C LEU A 5 -6.47 -10.46 5.35
N SER A 6 -6.80 -9.18 5.33
CA SER A 6 -7.68 -8.56 4.35
C SER A 6 -6.95 -7.46 3.57
N SER A 7 -7.13 -7.45 2.24
CA SER A 7 -6.63 -6.37 1.37
C SER A 7 -7.58 -5.19 1.35
N ASN A 8 -7.11 -4.06 0.81
CA ASN A 8 -7.96 -2.93 0.47
C ASN A 8 -8.98 -3.24 -0.64
N TYR A 9 -10.02 -2.40 -0.73
CA TYR A 9 -10.92 -2.33 -1.87
C TYR A 9 -10.18 -1.80 -3.11
N PRO A 10 -10.54 -2.25 -4.32
CA PRO A 10 -9.86 -1.83 -5.53
C PRO A 10 -10.16 -0.37 -5.88
N ASN A 11 -9.13 0.34 -6.33
CA ASN A 11 -9.21 1.65 -6.96
C ASN A 11 -9.59 1.50 -8.44
N LYS A 12 -10.38 2.44 -8.96
CA LYS A 12 -10.80 2.46 -10.38
C LYS A 12 -9.64 2.75 -11.35
N GLU A 13 -8.63 3.48 -10.92
CA GLU A 13 -7.52 3.94 -11.75
C GLU A 13 -6.28 3.04 -11.58
N THR A 14 -6.00 2.64 -10.34
CA THR A 14 -4.77 1.95 -9.95
C THR A 14 -5.00 0.50 -9.50
N PHE A 15 -6.21 -0.03 -9.73
CA PHE A 15 -6.60 -1.41 -9.43
C PHE A 15 -6.38 -1.78 -7.96
N GLU A 16 -5.55 -2.78 -7.66
CA GLU A 16 -5.26 -3.17 -6.28
C GLU A 16 -4.44 -2.14 -5.51
N GLU A 17 -3.72 -1.24 -6.20
CA GLU A 17 -2.84 -0.27 -5.55
C GLU A 17 -3.59 1.00 -5.15
N ILE A 18 -3.30 1.53 -3.96
CA ILE A 18 -3.87 2.81 -3.52
C ILE A 18 -2.97 3.98 -3.96
N GLN A 19 -1.66 3.78 -3.98
CA GLN A 19 -0.64 4.77 -4.32
C GLN A 19 -0.79 6.07 -3.52
N PHE A 20 -1.13 5.96 -2.24
CA PHE A 20 -1.41 7.09 -1.35
C PHE A 20 -0.12 7.85 -0.98
N PHE A 21 0.93 7.14 -0.54
CA PHE A 21 2.13 7.79 -0.01
C PHE A 21 3.09 8.35 -1.07
N SER A 22 3.09 7.81 -2.30
CA SER A 22 4.08 8.13 -3.34
C SER A 22 3.78 9.38 -4.16
N GLY A 23 2.52 9.80 -4.29
CA GLY A 23 2.12 10.79 -5.29
C GLY A 23 1.19 11.90 -4.79
N HIS A 24 0.33 12.36 -5.70
CA HIS A 24 -0.66 13.42 -5.44
C HIS A 24 -1.83 12.94 -4.56
N ASN A 25 -2.08 11.63 -4.50
CA ASN A 25 -3.15 11.06 -3.69
C ASN A 25 -3.01 11.38 -2.20
N TYR A 26 -1.77 11.59 -1.73
CA TYR A 26 -1.51 12.06 -0.36
C TYR A 26 -2.24 13.36 0.00
N GLN A 27 -2.44 14.26 -0.98
CA GLN A 27 -3.12 15.54 -0.78
C GLN A 27 -4.64 15.40 -0.61
N ARG A 28 -5.22 14.24 -0.96
CA ARG A 28 -6.65 13.94 -0.75
C ARG A 28 -6.99 13.69 0.72
N GLY A 29 -5.98 13.55 1.58
CA GLY A 29 -6.15 13.43 3.02
C GLY A 29 -6.33 11.99 3.50
N ILE A 30 -6.32 11.82 4.82
CA ILE A 30 -6.38 10.52 5.47
C ILE A 30 -7.75 9.87 5.29
N ASP A 31 -8.83 10.64 5.29
CA ASP A 31 -10.19 10.11 5.10
C ASP A 31 -10.31 9.39 3.75
N TRP A 32 -9.75 9.98 2.69
CA TRP A 32 -9.70 9.35 1.37
C TRP A 32 -8.92 8.03 1.39
N TYR A 33 -7.82 7.94 2.15
CA TYR A 33 -7.07 6.68 2.30
C TYR A 33 -7.88 5.62 3.07
N MET A 34 -8.61 6.03 4.10
CA MET A 34 -9.40 5.13 4.94
C MET A 34 -10.62 4.54 4.22
N GLU A 35 -11.17 5.20 3.20
CA GLU A 35 -12.27 4.67 2.37
C GLU A 35 -11.92 3.35 1.66
N TYR A 36 -10.64 3.06 1.48
CA TYR A 36 -10.16 1.82 0.85
C TYR A 36 -10.14 0.62 1.80
N PHE A 37 -10.40 0.82 3.10
CA PHE A 37 -10.40 -0.26 4.07
C PHE A 37 -11.81 -0.47 4.64
N PRO A 38 -12.20 -1.72 4.92
CA PRO A 38 -13.44 -1.99 5.63
C PRO A 38 -13.38 -1.38 7.02
N LEU A 39 -14.56 -1.04 7.57
CA LEU A 39 -14.65 -0.60 8.95
C LEU A 39 -14.15 -1.72 9.88
N PRO A 40 -13.31 -1.41 10.88
CA PRO A 40 -12.79 -2.40 11.81
C PRO A 40 -13.95 -3.17 12.44
N SER A 41 -13.94 -4.50 12.32
CA SER A 41 -14.87 -5.32 13.09
C SER A 41 -14.50 -5.24 14.57
N ASN A 42 -15.44 -5.50 15.47
CA ASN A 42 -15.14 -5.63 16.91
C ASN A 42 -14.28 -6.87 17.24
N SER A 43 -13.77 -7.60 16.24
CA SER A 43 -12.88 -8.74 16.42
C SER A 43 -11.43 -8.26 16.54
N SER A 44 -10.66 -8.84 17.46
CA SER A 44 -9.28 -8.40 17.72
C SER A 44 -8.24 -8.95 16.72
N SER A 45 -8.69 -9.52 15.59
CA SER A 45 -7.83 -10.37 14.73
C SER A 45 -7.68 -9.88 13.30
N ASP A 46 -8.35 -8.81 12.89
CA ASP A 46 -8.32 -8.35 11.50
C ASP A 46 -7.05 -7.53 11.21
N TYR A 47 -6.18 -8.06 10.33
CA TYR A 47 -5.04 -7.34 9.78
C TYR A 47 -5.35 -6.84 8.37
N TYR A 48 -5.18 -5.54 8.16
CA TYR A 48 -5.31 -4.92 6.85
C TYR A 48 -3.95 -4.64 6.23
N PHE A 49 -3.87 -4.79 4.92
CA PHE A 49 -2.71 -4.40 4.14
C PHE A 49 -3.12 -3.76 2.82
N GLU A 50 -2.23 -2.93 2.30
CA GLU A 50 -2.27 -2.47 0.91
C GLU A 50 -0.93 -2.81 0.24
N LYS A 51 -0.92 -2.79 -1.10
CA LYS A 51 0.29 -2.98 -1.89
C LYS A 51 0.35 -1.90 -2.95
N SER A 52 1.42 -1.11 -2.93
CA SER A 52 1.71 -0.11 -3.95
C SER A 52 3.19 -0.19 -4.31
N ALA A 53 3.51 -0.68 -5.51
CA ALA A 53 4.91 -0.86 -5.92
C ALA A 53 5.68 0.46 -6.01
N SER A 54 4.97 1.56 -6.28
CA SER A 54 5.51 2.93 -6.37
C SER A 54 6.03 3.51 -5.06
N TYR A 55 5.89 2.79 -3.93
CA TYR A 55 6.43 3.26 -2.65
C TYR A 55 7.94 3.02 -2.55
N PHE A 56 8.46 2.00 -3.21
CA PHE A 56 9.85 1.58 -3.04
C PHE A 56 10.85 2.59 -3.63
N ASP A 57 10.49 3.24 -4.73
CA ASP A 57 11.30 4.22 -5.45
C ASP A 57 10.88 5.67 -5.20
N SER A 58 9.92 5.91 -4.29
CA SER A 58 9.45 7.26 -3.95
C SER A 58 10.28 7.88 -2.82
N ASP A 59 10.84 9.06 -3.08
CA ASP A 59 11.63 9.83 -2.11
C ASP A 59 10.82 10.29 -0.87
N VAL A 60 9.49 10.39 -0.99
CA VAL A 60 8.62 10.94 0.05
C VAL A 60 7.77 9.90 0.77
N ALA A 61 7.59 8.70 0.18
CA ALA A 61 6.66 7.71 0.70
C ALA A 61 7.06 7.23 2.10
N ALA A 62 8.34 6.96 2.33
CA ALA A 62 8.85 6.45 3.61
C ALA A 62 8.54 7.40 4.77
N VAL A 63 8.79 8.70 4.61
CA VAL A 63 8.56 9.70 5.67
C VAL A 63 7.07 9.87 5.96
N ARG A 64 6.23 9.91 4.92
CA ARG A 64 4.77 10.03 5.05
C ARG A 64 4.16 8.79 5.72
N ALA A 65 4.58 7.60 5.31
CA ALA A 65 4.12 6.34 5.89
C ALA A 65 4.54 6.22 7.36
N ALA A 66 5.78 6.60 7.71
CA ALA A 66 6.24 6.60 9.09
C ALA A 66 5.48 7.60 9.97
N ALA A 67 5.10 8.76 9.42
CA ALA A 67 4.32 9.77 10.15
C ALA A 67 2.88 9.30 10.44
N LEU A 68 2.22 8.64 9.49
CA LEU A 68 0.83 8.20 9.64
C LEU A 68 0.71 6.84 10.34
N LEU A 69 1.56 5.88 9.98
CA LEU A 69 1.50 4.49 10.41
C LEU A 69 2.85 4.03 11.00
N PRO A 70 3.30 4.60 12.13
CA PRO A 70 4.64 4.34 12.68
C PRO A 70 4.88 2.88 13.10
N ARG A 71 3.82 2.07 13.20
CA ARG A 71 3.87 0.66 13.60
C ARG A 71 3.54 -0.31 12.46
N ALA A 72 3.33 0.19 11.24
CA ALA A 72 3.06 -0.66 10.09
C ALA A 72 4.24 -1.61 9.82
N LYS A 73 3.91 -2.79 9.28
CA LYS A 73 4.91 -3.73 8.79
C LYS A 73 5.18 -3.44 7.33
N ILE A 74 6.45 -3.32 6.98
CA ILE A 74 6.89 -3.06 5.60
C ILE A 74 7.37 -4.37 5.00
N ILE A 75 6.81 -4.73 3.84
CA ILE A 75 7.22 -5.90 3.07
C ILE A 75 7.71 -5.41 1.72
N THR A 76 8.92 -5.82 1.32
CA THR A 76 9.44 -5.63 -0.02
C THR A 76 9.81 -6.98 -0.62
N VAL A 77 9.55 -7.13 -1.92
CA VAL A 77 9.88 -8.35 -2.67
C VAL A 77 10.94 -7.97 -3.70
N LEU A 78 12.13 -8.57 -3.56
CA LEU A 78 13.26 -8.32 -4.44
C LEU A 78 13.50 -9.53 -5.34
N SER A 79 13.83 -9.27 -6.60
CA SER A 79 14.27 -10.27 -7.57
C SER A 79 15.62 -9.85 -8.17
N ASN A 80 16.20 -10.70 -9.01
CA ASN A 80 17.41 -10.34 -9.73
C ASN A 80 17.20 -9.02 -10.50
N PRO A 81 18.07 -8.00 -10.35
CA PRO A 81 17.87 -6.70 -10.95
C PRO A 81 17.80 -6.74 -12.49
N VAL A 82 18.50 -7.68 -13.14
CA VAL A 82 18.44 -7.87 -14.60
C VAL A 82 17.06 -8.37 -15.00
N ASP A 83 16.54 -9.39 -14.32
CA ASP A 83 15.22 -9.95 -14.59
C ASP A 83 14.11 -8.94 -14.30
N ARG A 84 14.23 -8.17 -13.21
CA ARG A 84 13.30 -7.08 -12.89
C ARG A 84 13.30 -6.00 -13.96
N ALA A 85 14.47 -5.61 -14.46
CA ALA A 85 14.58 -4.58 -15.50
C ALA A 85 13.97 -5.07 -16.82
N TYR A 86 14.21 -6.33 -17.18
CA TYR A 86 13.58 -6.95 -18.35
C TYR A 86 12.06 -7.01 -18.22
N ALA A 87 11.55 -7.46 -17.06
CA ALA A 87 10.12 -7.54 -16.78
C ALA A 87 9.42 -6.16 -16.74
N TRP A 88 10.14 -5.09 -16.43
CA TRP A 88 9.60 -3.72 -16.49
C TRP A 88 9.55 -3.16 -17.91
N TYR A 89 10.44 -3.62 -18.78
CA TYR A 89 10.49 -3.20 -20.19
C TYR A 89 9.42 -3.87 -21.06
N GLN A 90 9.08 -5.12 -20.77
CA GLN A 90 8.03 -5.89 -21.45
C GLN A 90 6.63 -5.45 -21.04
#